data_AF-A0A381UD72-F1
#
_entry.id   AF-A0A381UD72-F1
#
_cell.length_a   1.000
_cell.length_b   1.000
_cell.length_c   1.000
_cell.angle_alpha   90.00
_cell.angle_beta   90.00
_cell.angle_gamma   90.00
#
_symmetry.space_group_name_H-M   'P 1'
#
loop_
_entity.id
_entity.type
_entity.pdbx_description
1 polymer ?
#
loop_
_entity_poly.entity_id
_entity_poly.type
_entity_poly.pdbx_seq_one_letter_code
_entity_poly.pdbx_strand_id
1 'polypeptide(L)'
;MSVLEINPSYYRKLFAQWTSNHASLPEFPEDPKQRLVALHFVMMAFEEGVDYSEEDLNQGIRDRNLFATDHVQIRLSLINNGFLIQIKGNLSDSYRPSRLYLNKANWDPSIPGIS
;
A
#
# COMPACT_ATOMS: atom_id res chain seq x y z
N MET A 1 2.67 -19.76 13.41
CA MET A 1 2.85 -18.33 13.05
C MET A 1 1.71 -17.57 13.69
N SER A 2 1.98 -16.54 14.49
CA SER A 2 0.93 -15.63 14.97
C SER A 2 0.35 -14.89 13.77
N VAL A 3 -0.97 -14.78 13.72
CA VAL A 3 -1.66 -13.94 12.74
C VAL A 3 -1.31 -12.49 13.05
N LEU A 4 -0.93 -11.71 12.04
CA LEU A 4 -0.65 -10.28 12.21
C LEU A 4 -1.99 -9.56 12.44
N GLU A 5 -2.15 -8.85 13.56
CA GLU A 5 -3.39 -8.11 13.86
C GLU A 5 -3.24 -6.61 13.65
N ILE A 6 -3.96 -6.02 12.70
CA ILE A 6 -3.90 -4.59 12.41
C ILE A 6 -5.20 -3.96 12.91
N ASN A 7 -5.10 -3.27 14.05
CA ASN A 7 -6.21 -2.54 14.65
C ASN A 7 -6.12 -1.03 14.36
N PRO A 8 -7.20 -0.26 14.58
CA PRO A 8 -7.26 1.15 14.20
C PRO A 8 -6.28 2.02 14.99
N SER A 9 -6.05 1.73 16.26
CA SER A 9 -5.09 2.46 17.10
C SER A 9 -3.66 2.30 16.60
N TYR A 10 -3.27 1.08 16.23
CA TYR A 10 -1.98 0.76 15.64
C TYR A 10 -1.80 1.46 14.28
N TYR A 11 -2.82 1.36 13.42
CA TYR A 11 -2.84 2.02 12.12
C TYR A 11 -2.66 3.54 12.22
N ARG A 12 -3.45 4.21 13.08
CA ARG A 12 -3.35 5.65 13.31
C ARG A 12 -2.02 6.08 13.90
N LYS A 13 -1.44 5.27 14.81
CA LYS A 13 -0.13 5.54 15.39
C LYS A 13 0.97 5.56 14.33
N LEU A 14 0.98 4.59 13.42
CA LEU A 14 1.94 4.55 12.31
C LEU A 14 1.75 5.71 11.35
N PHE A 15 0.49 6.05 11.02
CA PHE A 15 0.21 7.21 10.18
C PHE A 15 0.77 8.49 10.81
N ALA A 16 0.40 8.76 12.06
CA ALA A 16 0.87 9.93 12.79
C ALA A 16 2.41 9.96 12.85
N GLN A 17 3.04 8.80 13.06
CA GLN A 17 4.50 8.68 13.03
C GLN A 17 5.07 9.06 11.67
N TRP A 18 4.55 8.54 10.56
CA TRP A 18 5.11 8.81 9.22
C TRP A 18 4.82 10.22 8.71
N THR A 19 3.71 10.82 9.12
CA THR A 19 3.34 12.20 8.76
C THR A 19 3.80 13.25 9.77
N SER A 20 4.52 12.84 10.82
CA SER A 20 5.15 13.77 11.77
C SER A 20 6.18 14.65 11.05
N ASN A 21 6.47 15.82 11.61
CA ASN A 21 7.48 16.71 11.05
C ASN A 21 8.88 16.09 11.22
N HIS A 22 9.37 15.42 10.17
CA HIS A 22 10.71 14.84 10.12
C HIS A 22 11.65 15.73 9.34
N ALA A 23 12.93 15.74 9.72
CA ALA A 23 13.97 16.41 8.95
C ALA A 23 14.22 15.75 7.58
N SER A 24 13.80 14.49 7.41
CA SER A 24 13.91 13.71 6.18
C SER A 24 12.73 12.75 6.05
N LEU A 25 12.46 12.23 4.85
CA LEU A 25 11.43 11.20 4.67
C LEU A 25 11.81 9.92 5.46
N PRO A 26 10.86 9.24 6.10
CA PRO A 26 11.10 7.97 6.77
C PRO A 26 11.50 6.86 5.79
N GLU A 27 12.28 5.91 6.28
CA GLU A 27 12.58 4.68 5.55
C GLU A 27 11.32 3.80 5.40
N PHE A 28 11.28 3.01 4.33
CA PHE A 28 10.18 2.07 4.13
C PHE A 28 10.27 0.90 5.10
N PRO A 29 9.17 0.46 5.75
CA PRO A 29 9.26 -0.49 6.85
C PRO A 29 9.74 -1.89 6.45
N GLU A 30 10.69 -2.42 7.23
CA GLU A 30 11.14 -3.81 7.15
C GLU A 30 10.18 -4.79 7.84
N ASP A 31 9.53 -4.34 8.93
CA ASP A 31 8.56 -5.13 9.68
C ASP A 31 7.35 -5.47 8.79
N PRO A 32 6.97 -6.75 8.64
CA PRO A 32 5.89 -7.16 7.74
C PRO A 32 4.54 -6.49 8.04
N LYS A 33 4.24 -6.26 9.32
CA LYS A 33 2.97 -5.65 9.75
C LYS A 33 2.94 -4.16 9.42
N GLN A 34 4.02 -3.43 9.71
CA GLN A 34 4.17 -2.03 9.30
C GLN A 34 4.16 -1.89 7.78
N ARG A 35 4.81 -2.80 7.06
CA ARG A 35 4.82 -2.80 5.59
C ARG A 35 3.42 -2.90 5.00
N LEU A 36 2.58 -3.81 5.52
CA LEU A 36 1.19 -3.92 5.08
C LEU A 36 0.43 -2.60 5.29
N VAL A 37 0.64 -1.94 6.43
CA VAL A 37 0.02 -0.63 6.71
C VAL A 37 0.55 0.48 5.79
N ALA A 38 1.86 0.52 5.54
CA ALA A 38 2.50 1.47 4.62
C ALA A 38 1.95 1.33 3.19
N LEU A 39 1.88 0.09 2.70
CA LEU A 39 1.33 -0.24 1.38
C LEU A 39 -0.16 0.12 1.29
N HIS A 40 -0.93 -0.17 2.34
CA HIS A 40 -2.33 0.23 2.39
C HIS A 40 -2.49 1.76 2.29
N PHE A 41 -1.65 2.57 2.93
CA PHE A 41 -1.74 4.04 2.79
C PHE A 41 -1.54 4.50 1.36
N VAL A 42 -0.54 3.95 0.66
CA VAL A 42 -0.31 4.26 -0.76
C VAL A 42 -1.52 3.85 -1.60
N MET A 43 -2.12 2.69 -1.28
CA MET A 43 -3.25 2.17 -2.03
C MET A 43 -4.54 2.96 -1.91
N MET A 44 -4.72 3.75 -0.86
CA MET A 44 -5.90 4.60 -0.68
C MET A 44 -6.05 5.68 -1.78
N ALA A 45 -5.06 5.88 -2.66
CA ALA A 45 -5.19 6.73 -3.84
C ALA A 45 -5.88 6.04 -5.04
N PHE A 46 -6.02 4.73 -5.03
CA PHE A 46 -6.53 3.97 -6.18
C PHE A 46 -7.94 3.47 -5.89
N GLU A 47 -8.82 3.61 -6.88
CA GLU A 47 -10.21 3.20 -6.80
C GLU A 47 -10.36 1.72 -7.14
N GLU A 48 -11.20 1.03 -6.38
CA GLU A 48 -11.52 -0.38 -6.66
C GLU A 48 -12.24 -0.53 -8.00
N GLY A 49 -11.91 -1.58 -8.76
CA GLY A 49 -12.53 -1.87 -10.05
C GLY A 49 -11.98 -1.06 -11.24
N VAL A 50 -11.09 -0.09 -10.99
CA VAL A 50 -10.43 0.70 -12.03
C VAL A 50 -9.11 0.05 -12.46
N ASP A 51 -8.88 0.00 -13.77
CA ASP A 51 -7.59 -0.39 -14.34
C ASP A 51 -6.74 0.83 -14.61
N TYR A 52 -5.53 0.83 -14.05
CA TYR A 52 -4.56 1.89 -14.22
C TYR A 52 -3.50 1.48 -15.24
N SER A 53 -3.08 2.43 -16.08
CA SER A 53 -1.84 2.27 -16.83
C SER A 53 -0.64 2.26 -15.89
N GLU A 54 0.51 1.78 -16.35
CA GLU A 54 1.74 1.84 -15.55
C GLU A 54 2.10 3.29 -15.15
N GLU A 55 1.87 4.24 -16.06
CA GLU A 55 2.18 5.65 -15.85
C GLU A 55 1.27 6.28 -14.78
N ASP A 56 -0.05 6.08 -14.89
CA ASP A 56 -1.04 6.59 -13.93
C ASP A 56 -0.80 6.00 -12.54
N LEU A 57 -0.51 4.69 -12.49
CA LEU A 57 -0.20 4.01 -11.23
C LEU A 57 1.07 4.59 -10.60
N ASN A 58 2.13 4.78 -11.38
CA ASN A 58 3.38 5.35 -10.89
C ASN A 58 3.19 6.76 -10.35
N GLN A 59 2.39 7.58 -11.03
CA GLN A 59 2.11 8.93 -10.57
C GLN A 59 1.33 8.91 -9.25
N GLY A 60 0.27 8.10 -9.16
CA GLY A 60 -0.49 7.94 -7.92
C GLY A 60 0.36 7.43 -6.74
N ILE A 61 1.32 6.52 -7.00
CA ILE A 61 2.25 6.05 -5.98
C ILE A 61 3.14 7.20 -5.52
N ARG A 62 3.72 7.99 -6.43
CA ARG A 62 4.59 9.14 -6.07
C ARG A 62 3.83 10.16 -5.24
N ASP A 63 2.60 10.47 -5.62
CA ASP A 63 1.78 11.48 -4.94
C ASP A 63 1.40 11.07 -3.50
N ARG A 64 1.34 9.76 -3.22
CA ARG A 64 1.07 9.21 -1.88
C ARG A 64 2.29 8.68 -1.15
N ASN A 65 3.47 8.69 -1.76
CA ASN A 65 4.65 8.12 -1.15
C ASN A 65 5.15 9.00 -0.01
N LEU A 66 5.10 8.47 1.20
CA LEU A 66 5.63 9.13 2.40
C LEU A 66 7.06 8.70 2.71
N PHE A 67 7.66 7.81 1.93
CA PHE A 67 8.92 7.14 2.28
C PHE A 67 10.06 7.52 1.34
N ALA A 68 11.29 7.40 1.84
CA ALA A 68 12.54 7.54 1.08
C ALA A 68 12.80 6.33 0.15
N THR A 69 11.75 5.77 -0.46
CA THR A 69 11.82 4.56 -1.29
C THR A 69 11.22 4.83 -2.66
N ASP A 70 11.85 4.28 -3.69
CA ASP A 70 11.42 4.53 -5.06
C ASP A 70 10.03 3.92 -5.34
N HIS A 71 9.23 4.66 -6.10
CA HIS A 71 7.88 4.28 -6.52
C HIS A 71 7.82 2.92 -7.24
N VAL A 72 8.87 2.51 -7.98
CA VAL A 72 8.93 1.19 -8.61
C VAL A 72 9.04 0.09 -7.55
N GLN A 73 9.83 0.30 -6.50
CA GLN A 73 9.95 -0.65 -5.39
C GLN A 73 8.64 -0.77 -4.60
N ILE A 74 7.94 0.35 -4.41
CA ILE A 74 6.60 0.37 -3.80
C ILE A 74 5.61 -0.40 -4.67
N ARG A 75 5.57 -0.16 -5.99
CA ARG A 75 4.73 -0.89 -6.94
C ARG A 75 4.96 -2.40 -6.87
N LEU A 76 6.22 -2.84 -6.90
CA LEU A 76 6.57 -4.26 -6.76
C LEU A 76 6.09 -4.82 -5.42
N SER A 77 6.22 -4.06 -4.34
CA SER A 77 5.73 -4.46 -3.01
C SER A 77 4.21 -4.55 -2.95
N LEU A 78 3.49 -3.65 -3.63
CA LEU A 78 2.02 -3.70 -3.75
C LEU A 78 1.57 -4.98 -4.45
N ILE A 79 2.24 -5.36 -5.54
CA ILE A 79 1.95 -6.62 -6.26
C ILE A 79 2.24 -7.82 -5.37
N ASN A 80 3.44 -7.88 -4.78
CA ASN A 80 3.89 -9.01 -3.97
C ASN A 80 3.03 -9.24 -2.71
N ASN A 81 2.41 -8.19 -2.19
CA ASN A 81 1.53 -8.26 -1.02
C ASN A 81 0.04 -8.37 -1.36
N GLY A 82 -0.32 -8.42 -2.64
CA GLY A 82 -1.70 -8.64 -3.08
C GLY A 82 -2.59 -7.40 -3.03
N PHE A 83 -2.01 -6.20 -3.05
CA PHE A 83 -2.73 -4.95 -3.21
C PHE A 83 -3.00 -4.61 -4.68
N LEU A 84 -2.15 -5.10 -5.59
CA LEU A 84 -2.30 -4.91 -7.03
C LEU A 84 -2.23 -6.24 -7.76
N ILE A 85 -3.04 -6.39 -8.78
CA ILE A 85 -2.92 -7.45 -9.79
C ILE A 85 -2.35 -6.80 -11.05
N GLN A 86 -1.21 -7.31 -11.53
CA GLN A 86 -0.68 -6.94 -12.83
C GLN A 86 -1.40 -7.76 -13.91
N ILE A 87 -2.02 -7.06 -14.85
CA ILE A 87 -2.70 -7.64 -16.00
C ILE A 87 -1.76 -7.46 -17.20
N LYS A 88 -1.26 -8.59 -17.71
CA LYS A 88 -0.34 -8.59 -18.86
C LYS A 88 -1.11 -8.31 -20.14
N GLY A 89 -0.75 -7.22 -20.82
CA GLY A 89 -1.30 -6.84 -22.12
C GLY A 89 -0.33 -7.10 -23.25
N ASN A 90 -0.82 -7.02 -24.49
CA ASN A 90 0.01 -7.20 -25.69
C ASN A 90 0.91 -5.99 -26.00
N LEU A 91 0.52 -4.79 -25.57
CA LEU A 91 1.23 -3.53 -25.84
C LEU A 91 1.75 -2.87 -24.56
N SER A 92 0.94 -2.89 -23.50
CA SER A 92 1.30 -2.38 -22.18
C SER A 92 0.59 -3.19 -21.11
N ASP A 93 1.22 -3.30 -19.95
CA ASP A 93 0.60 -3.87 -18.76
C ASP A 93 -0.38 -2.85 -18.16
N SER A 94 -1.45 -3.36 -17.56
CA SER A 94 -2.33 -2.58 -16.69
C SER A 94 -2.33 -3.16 -15.29
N TYR A 95 -2.81 -2.37 -14.33
CA TYR A 95 -2.79 -2.71 -12.91
C TYR A 95 -4.15 -2.46 -12.29
N ARG A 96 -4.66 -3.47 -11.58
CA ARG A 96 -5.96 -3.40 -10.91
C ARG A 96 -5.77 -3.51 -9.40
N PRO A 97 -6.33 -2.58 -8.59
CA PRO A 97 -6.43 -2.73 -7.15
C PRO A 97 -7.13 -4.03 -6.74
N SER A 98 -6.62 -4.66 -5.69
CA SER A 98 -7.06 -5.96 -5.22
C SER A 98 -7.09 -6.01 -3.70
N ARG A 99 -7.96 -6.86 -3.17
CA ARG A 99 -8.13 -7.09 -1.73
C ARG A 99 -7.44 -8.36 -1.23
N LEU A 100 -6.58 -8.99 -2.03
CA LEU A 100 -5.86 -10.21 -1.62
C LEU A 100 -4.95 -9.99 -0.41
N TYR A 101 -4.52 -8.75 -0.18
CA TYR A 101 -3.75 -8.37 1.01
C TYR A 101 -4.52 -8.57 2.34
N LEU A 102 -5.86 -8.63 2.30
CA LEU A 102 -6.67 -8.91 3.49
C LEU A 102 -6.40 -10.31 4.06
N ASN A 103 -5.90 -11.25 3.24
CA ASN A 103 -5.52 -12.58 3.69
C ASN A 103 -4.16 -12.60 4.42
N LYS A 104 -3.42 -11.48 4.44
CA LYS A 104 -2.07 -11.40 5.03
C LYS A 104 -2.09 -11.01 6.51
N ALA A 105 -3.20 -10.49 7.02
CA ALA A 105 -3.36 -10.02 8.40
C ALA A 105 -4.84 -10.03 8.79
N ASN A 106 -5.13 -10.05 10.09
CA ASN A 106 -6.46 -9.76 10.61
C ASN A 106 -6.64 -8.24 10.69
N TRP A 107 -7.33 -7.66 9.70
CA TRP A 107 -7.60 -6.23 9.61
C TRP A 107 -8.91 -5.89 10.33
N ASP A 108 -8.88 -4.88 11.18
CA ASP A 108 -10.10 -4.35 11.78
C ASP A 108 -10.95 -3.63 10.71
N PRO A 109 -12.25 -3.98 10.54
CA PRO A 109 -13.13 -3.38 9.53
C PRO A 109 -13.36 -1.87 9.68
N SER A 110 -13.05 -1.29 10.85
CA SER A 110 -13.16 0.15 11.06
C SER A 110 -11.96 0.94 10.50
N ILE A 111 -10.92 0.27 10.00
CA ILE A 111 -9.87 0.90 9.22
C ILE A 111 -10.45 1.30 7.85
N PRO A 112 -10.23 2.54 7.37
CA PRO A 112 -10.74 3.00 6.10
C PRO A 112 -10.32 2.07 4.95
N GLY A 113 -11.26 1.67 4.08
CA GLY A 113 -10.99 0.80 2.94
C GLY A 113 -10.99 -0.70 3.23
N ILE A 114 -11.19 -1.13 4.49
CA ILE A 114 -11.22 -2.56 4.87
C ILE A 114 -12.64 -3.15 4.86
N SER A 115 -13.69 -2.34 5.04
CA SER A 115 -15.09 -2.77 5.08
C SER A 115 -15.60 -3.33 3.75
#